data_AF-A0A7Z9PQ22-F1
#
_entry.id   AF-A0A7Z9PQ22-F1
#
_cell.length_a   1.000
_cell.length_b   1.000
_cell.length_c   1.000
_cell.angle_alpha   90.00
_cell.angle_beta   90.00
_cell.angle_gamma   90.00
#
_symmetry.space_group_name_H-M   'P 1'
#
loop_
_entity.id
_entity.type
_entity.pdbx_description
1 polymer ?
#
loop_
_entity_poly.entity_id
_entity_poly.type
_entity_poly.pdbx_seq_one_letter_code
_entity_poly.pdbx_strand_id
1 'polypeptide(L)'
;MRLKKQRGAIIIIVLIILTLLVIITAAIVQISAGTLRTTARAETQEDAFRAAEAGAKLALVELRNNANWKKFSPPDVLMPGGEASFRVNVFSETGPTPSNGVVVPPGLLYVESVGRTPPTGPADRVTTVGYMIKANGGALDYAAAVTGEIELKNGSVVESRDPSTDAVLPAAATIVSNAVGDNTIKLDTNSRVSGMARPGPGAGPNAVSVLNGANATLGYAPLPSSVPLDPVSPPNP
;
A
#
# COMPACT_ATOMS: atom_id res chain seq x y z
N MET A 1 69.03 -36.28 -30.63
CA MET A 1 67.59 -36.49 -30.93
C MET A 1 66.63 -36.20 -29.74
N ARG A 2 67.09 -36.18 -28.47
CA ARG A 2 66.23 -35.94 -27.28
C ARG A 2 65.64 -34.51 -27.15
N LEU A 3 66.35 -33.49 -27.64
CA LEU A 3 65.88 -32.08 -27.61
C LEU A 3 64.62 -31.81 -28.46
N LYS A 4 64.43 -32.52 -29.59
CA LYS A 4 63.21 -32.40 -30.41
C LYS A 4 61.98 -33.01 -29.70
N LYS A 5 62.18 -34.05 -28.88
CA LYS A 5 61.12 -34.71 -28.10
C LYS A 5 60.63 -33.83 -26.94
N GLN A 6 61.54 -33.07 -26.31
CA GLN A 6 61.19 -32.12 -25.24
C GLN A 6 60.41 -30.89 -25.75
N ARG A 7 60.77 -30.34 -26.93
CA ARG A 7 60.01 -29.20 -27.52
C ARG A 7 58.57 -29.56 -27.86
N GLY A 8 58.32 -30.78 -28.37
CA GLY A 8 56.96 -31.27 -28.62
C GLY A 8 56.13 -31.40 -27.35
N ALA A 9 56.73 -31.92 -26.27
CA ALA A 9 56.04 -32.06 -24.98
C ALA A 9 55.67 -30.70 -24.36
N ILE A 10 56.55 -29.70 -24.45
CA ILE A 10 56.29 -28.34 -23.94
C ILE A 10 55.13 -27.69 -24.70
N ILE A 11 55.08 -27.82 -26.02
CA ILE A 11 53.98 -27.28 -26.84
C ILE A 11 52.65 -27.91 -26.43
N ILE A 12 52.61 -29.22 -26.22
CA ILE A 12 51.39 -29.92 -25.80
C ILE A 12 50.92 -29.45 -24.42
N ILE A 13 51.84 -29.30 -23.46
CA ILE A 13 51.51 -28.80 -22.11
C ILE A 13 50.94 -27.39 -22.17
N VAL A 14 51.56 -26.49 -22.93
CA VAL A 14 51.07 -25.11 -23.12
C VAL A 14 49.70 -25.12 -23.79
N LEU A 15 49.49 -25.99 -24.78
CA LEU A 15 48.20 -26.12 -25.44
C LEU A 15 47.12 -26.57 -24.45
N ILE A 16 47.40 -27.60 -23.65
CA ILE A 16 46.47 -28.10 -22.62
C ILE A 16 46.11 -27.00 -21.62
N ILE A 17 47.10 -26.23 -21.15
CA ILE A 17 46.87 -25.11 -20.23
C ILE A 17 45.98 -24.05 -20.88
N LEU A 18 46.21 -23.70 -22.15
CA LEU A 18 45.38 -22.76 -22.90
C LEU A 18 43.95 -23.27 -23.06
N THR A 19 43.74 -24.55 -23.39
CA THR A 19 42.38 -25.12 -23.50
C THR A 19 41.67 -25.08 -22.16
N LEU A 20 42.37 -25.39 -21.06
CA LEU A 20 41.83 -25.32 -19.71
C LEU A 20 41.40 -23.89 -19.34
N LEU A 21 42.21 -22.90 -19.68
CA LEU A 21 41.89 -21.48 -19.52
C LEU A 21 40.63 -21.08 -20.30
N VAL A 22 40.51 -21.53 -21.55
CA VAL A 22 39.31 -21.27 -22.38
C VAL A 22 38.06 -21.91 -21.77
N ILE A 23 38.15 -23.14 -21.28
CA ILE A 23 37.01 -23.82 -20.63
C ILE A 23 36.58 -23.08 -19.36
N ILE A 24 37.53 -22.66 -18.53
CA ILE A 24 37.24 -21.92 -17.28
C ILE A 24 36.58 -20.57 -17.61
N THR A 25 37.13 -19.80 -18.56
CA THR A 25 36.54 -18.52 -18.95
C THR A 25 35.13 -18.68 -19.54
N ALA A 26 34.89 -19.70 -20.37
CA ALA A 26 33.57 -20.00 -20.90
C ALA A 26 32.56 -20.34 -19.78
N ALA A 27 32.97 -21.13 -18.78
CA ALA A 27 32.13 -21.46 -17.63
C ALA A 27 31.76 -20.21 -16.81
N ILE A 28 32.71 -19.31 -16.57
CA ILE A 28 32.47 -18.05 -15.84
C ILE A 28 31.45 -17.18 -16.60
N VAL A 29 31.61 -17.02 -17.92
CA VAL A 29 30.67 -16.26 -18.75
C VAL A 29 29.26 -16.85 -18.68
N GLN A 30 29.14 -18.18 -18.71
CA GLN A 30 27.86 -18.87 -18.62
C GLN A 30 27.18 -18.66 -17.25
N ILE A 31 27.94 -18.72 -16.16
CA ILE A 31 27.43 -18.45 -14.80
C ILE A 31 26.98 -16.98 -14.69
N SER A 32 27.81 -16.03 -15.13
CA SER A 32 27.47 -14.59 -15.10
C SER A 32 26.21 -14.27 -15.91
N ALA A 33 26.06 -14.87 -17.10
CA ALA A 33 24.86 -14.74 -17.90
C ALA A 33 23.62 -15.34 -17.21
N GLY A 34 23.77 -16.44 -16.48
CA GLY A 34 22.71 -17.05 -15.67
C GLY A 34 22.27 -16.14 -14.51
N THR A 35 23.22 -15.55 -13.79
CA THR A 35 22.94 -14.63 -12.69
C THR A 35 22.24 -13.37 -13.19
N LEU A 36 22.73 -12.74 -14.26
CA LEU A 36 22.10 -11.56 -14.87
C LEU A 36 20.65 -11.81 -15.27
N ARG A 37 20.36 -12.97 -15.89
CA ARG A 37 18.99 -13.35 -16.23
C ARG A 37 18.10 -13.57 -15.01
N THR A 38 18.68 -14.06 -13.91
CA THR A 38 17.93 -14.29 -12.67
C THR A 38 17.63 -12.97 -11.97
N THR A 39 18.60 -12.07 -11.91
CA THR A 39 18.43 -10.72 -11.36
C THR A 39 17.42 -9.91 -12.15
N ALA A 40 17.50 -9.89 -13.49
CA ALA A 40 16.51 -9.19 -14.33
C ALA A 40 15.09 -9.76 -14.15
N ARG A 41 14.95 -11.06 -13.88
CA ARG A 41 13.66 -11.69 -13.57
C ARG A 41 13.13 -11.26 -12.20
N ALA A 42 13.99 -11.15 -11.19
CA ALA A 42 13.59 -10.70 -9.87
C ALA A 42 13.13 -9.24 -9.91
N GLU A 43 13.86 -8.37 -10.61
CA GLU A 43 13.53 -6.95 -10.77
C GLU A 43 12.19 -6.77 -11.49
N THR A 44 11.98 -7.43 -12.63
CA THR A 44 10.70 -7.36 -13.37
C THR A 44 9.51 -7.94 -12.61
N GLN A 45 9.74 -8.88 -11.69
CA GLN A 45 8.71 -9.40 -10.79
C GLN A 45 8.40 -8.39 -9.67
N GLU A 46 9.41 -7.75 -9.11
CA GLU A 46 9.24 -6.70 -8.11
C GLU A 46 8.49 -5.49 -8.69
N ASP A 47 8.79 -5.09 -9.92
CA ASP A 47 8.07 -4.03 -10.62
C ASP A 47 6.60 -4.39 -10.86
N ALA A 48 6.31 -5.64 -11.25
CA ALA A 48 4.94 -6.12 -11.38
C ALA A 48 4.22 -6.12 -10.02
N PHE A 49 4.91 -6.46 -8.93
CA PHE A 49 4.36 -6.38 -7.57
C PHE A 49 4.06 -4.93 -7.16
N ARG A 50 4.99 -4.00 -7.39
CA ARG A 50 4.80 -2.57 -7.11
C ARG A 50 3.64 -1.98 -7.91
N ALA A 51 3.49 -2.38 -9.17
CA ALA A 51 2.35 -2.00 -9.99
C ALA A 51 1.03 -2.52 -9.42
N ALA A 52 0.99 -3.81 -9.03
CA ALA A 52 -0.17 -4.39 -8.36
C ALA A 52 -0.52 -3.64 -7.07
N GLU A 53 0.46 -3.35 -6.23
CA GLU A 53 0.27 -2.61 -4.98
C GLU A 53 -0.25 -1.19 -5.22
N ALA A 54 0.30 -0.48 -6.21
CA ALA A 54 -0.17 0.85 -6.59
C ALA A 54 -1.63 0.84 -7.04
N GLY A 55 -2.02 -0.14 -7.87
CA GLY A 55 -3.41 -0.30 -8.29
C GLY A 55 -4.35 -0.60 -7.12
N ALA A 56 -3.92 -1.43 -6.19
CA ALA A 56 -4.72 -1.72 -4.99
C ALA A 56 -4.89 -0.47 -4.11
N LYS A 57 -3.82 0.30 -3.89
CA LYS A 57 -3.88 1.57 -3.14
C LYS A 57 -4.80 2.59 -3.82
N LEU A 58 -4.72 2.73 -5.13
CA LEU A 58 -5.62 3.59 -5.90
C LEU A 58 -7.08 3.16 -5.71
N ALA A 59 -7.35 1.87 -5.80
CA ALA A 59 -8.69 1.31 -5.61
C ALA A 59 -9.23 1.59 -4.20
N LEU A 60 -8.38 1.55 -3.16
CA LEU A 60 -8.78 1.94 -1.81
C LEU A 60 -9.18 3.41 -1.74
N VAL A 61 -8.45 4.30 -2.41
CA VAL A 61 -8.78 5.74 -2.48
C VAL A 61 -10.08 5.97 -3.26
N GLU A 62 -10.30 5.26 -4.37
CA GLU A 62 -11.53 5.38 -5.15
C GLU A 62 -12.75 4.82 -4.40
N LEU A 63 -12.60 3.67 -3.73
CA LEU A 63 -13.65 3.06 -2.90
C LEU A 63 -13.99 3.91 -1.68
N ARG A 64 -13.02 4.68 -1.16
CA ARG A 64 -13.26 5.70 -0.15
C ARG A 64 -14.15 6.83 -0.68
N ASN A 65 -13.86 7.34 -1.88
CA ASN A 65 -14.62 8.46 -2.46
C ASN A 65 -15.99 8.03 -3.01
N ASN A 66 -16.11 6.78 -3.46
CA ASN A 66 -17.31 6.21 -4.05
C ASN A 66 -17.44 4.74 -3.67
N ALA A 67 -18.29 4.44 -2.69
CA ALA A 67 -18.55 3.08 -2.23
C ALA A 67 -19.14 2.15 -3.32
N ASN A 68 -19.72 2.73 -4.36
CA ASN A 68 -20.23 2.01 -5.53
C ASN A 68 -19.21 1.92 -6.67
N TRP A 69 -17.94 2.28 -6.42
CA TRP A 69 -16.89 2.14 -7.40
C TRP A 69 -16.56 0.67 -7.61
N LYS A 70 -16.95 0.12 -8.77
CA LYS A 70 -16.80 -1.32 -9.05
C LYS A 70 -15.69 -1.64 -10.04
N LYS A 71 -15.10 -0.63 -10.69
CA LYS A 71 -14.19 -0.89 -11.81
C LYS A 71 -13.32 0.31 -12.18
N PHE A 72 -12.01 0.08 -12.28
CA PHE A 72 -11.19 0.80 -13.24
C PHE A 72 -11.38 0.07 -14.60
N SER A 73 -12.17 0.65 -15.50
CA SER A 73 -12.41 0.09 -16.84
C SER A 73 -12.13 1.17 -17.88
N PRO A 74 -10.85 1.33 -18.26
CA PRO A 74 -10.35 0.78 -19.53
C PRO A 74 -9.05 -0.06 -19.32
N PRO A 75 -8.24 -0.47 -20.35
CA PRO A 75 -7.20 -1.50 -20.19
C PRO A 75 -6.05 -1.03 -19.31
N ASP A 76 -5.20 -1.99 -18.90
CA ASP A 76 -4.06 -1.86 -17.98
C ASP A 76 -3.47 -0.43 -17.88
N VAL A 77 -3.49 0.14 -16.68
CA VAL A 77 -3.02 1.50 -16.40
C VAL A 77 -1.51 1.47 -16.27
N LEU A 78 -0.80 2.23 -17.10
CA LEU A 78 0.66 2.35 -17.03
C LEU A 78 1.08 3.15 -15.79
N MET A 79 2.13 2.67 -15.12
CA MET A 79 2.76 3.39 -14.03
C MET A 79 3.52 4.62 -14.56
N PRO A 80 3.52 5.75 -13.82
CA PRO A 80 4.36 6.89 -14.16
C PRO A 80 5.84 6.49 -14.13
N GLY A 81 6.57 6.75 -15.21
CA GLY A 81 8.03 6.54 -15.28
C GLY A 81 8.48 5.10 -15.48
N GLY A 82 7.58 4.17 -15.82
CA GLY A 82 7.93 2.78 -16.11
C GLY A 82 7.03 2.14 -17.15
N GLU A 83 7.39 0.93 -17.58
CA GLU A 83 6.59 0.14 -18.52
C GLU A 83 5.60 -0.80 -17.80
N ALA A 84 5.70 -0.91 -16.47
CA ALA A 84 4.77 -1.69 -15.67
C ALA A 84 3.36 -1.09 -15.74
N SER A 85 2.35 -1.95 -15.74
CA SER A 85 0.95 -1.57 -15.74
C SER A 85 0.16 -2.35 -14.70
N PHE A 86 -1.01 -1.85 -14.32
CA PHE A 86 -1.88 -2.54 -13.38
C PHE A 86 -3.34 -2.50 -13.80
N ARG A 87 -4.11 -3.47 -13.32
CA ARG A 87 -5.56 -3.56 -13.49
C ARG A 87 -6.21 -3.92 -12.17
N VAL A 88 -7.30 -3.24 -11.83
CA VAL A 88 -8.02 -3.47 -10.58
C VAL A 88 -9.42 -4.02 -10.87
N ASN A 89 -9.78 -5.09 -10.17
CA ASN A 89 -11.13 -5.62 -10.08
C ASN A 89 -11.62 -5.53 -8.63
N VAL A 90 -12.88 -5.14 -8.44
CA VAL A 90 -13.53 -5.15 -7.13
C VAL A 90 -14.64 -6.18 -7.13
N PHE A 91 -14.63 -7.05 -6.13
CA PHE A 91 -15.58 -8.13 -5.95
C PHE A 91 -16.38 -7.93 -4.66
N SER A 92 -17.63 -8.38 -4.69
CA SER A 92 -18.58 -8.33 -3.57
C SER A 92 -19.22 -9.69 -3.40
N GLU A 93 -19.90 -9.92 -2.28
CA GLU A 93 -20.63 -11.17 -1.97
C GLU A 93 -21.53 -11.65 -3.11
N THR A 94 -22.28 -10.75 -3.74
CA THR A 94 -23.24 -11.07 -4.82
C THR A 94 -22.62 -11.02 -6.23
N GLY A 95 -21.31 -10.79 -6.33
CA GLY A 95 -20.59 -10.59 -7.58
C GLY A 95 -19.95 -11.86 -8.15
N PRO A 96 -19.25 -11.76 -9.29
CA PRO A 96 -18.40 -12.85 -9.78
C PRO A 96 -17.32 -13.19 -8.74
N THR A 97 -16.93 -14.46 -8.67
CA THR A 97 -15.88 -14.91 -7.75
C THR A 97 -14.51 -14.39 -8.22
N PRO A 98 -13.64 -13.94 -7.31
CA PRO A 98 -12.24 -13.63 -7.61
C PRO A 98 -11.50 -14.78 -8.29
N SER A 99 -10.48 -14.44 -9.08
CA SER A 99 -9.67 -15.34 -9.91
C SER A 99 -9.04 -16.51 -9.12
N ASN A 100 -8.81 -16.29 -7.82
CA ASN A 100 -8.12 -17.22 -6.92
C ASN A 100 -9.07 -18.07 -6.06
N GLY A 101 -10.38 -18.06 -6.34
CA GLY A 101 -11.37 -18.83 -5.56
C GLY A 101 -11.63 -18.27 -4.16
N VAL A 102 -11.23 -17.03 -3.89
CA VAL A 102 -11.46 -16.35 -2.61
C VAL A 102 -12.97 -16.08 -2.46
N VAL A 103 -13.57 -16.57 -1.38
CA VAL A 103 -14.98 -16.27 -1.06
C VAL A 103 -15.03 -14.93 -0.33
N VAL A 104 -15.86 -14.00 -0.81
CA VAL A 104 -16.06 -12.67 -0.18
C VAL A 104 -17.22 -12.75 0.81
N PRO A 105 -16.98 -12.61 2.12
CA PRO A 105 -18.04 -12.62 3.12
C PRO A 105 -19.02 -11.44 3.00
N PRO A 106 -20.23 -11.55 3.56
CA PRO A 106 -21.19 -10.45 3.59
C PRO A 106 -20.63 -9.20 4.26
N GLY A 107 -20.89 -8.03 3.68
CA GLY A 107 -20.43 -6.74 4.20
C GLY A 107 -18.95 -6.42 3.95
N LEU A 108 -18.24 -7.25 3.17
CA LEU A 108 -16.86 -7.00 2.73
C LEU A 108 -16.79 -6.81 1.21
N LEU A 109 -15.75 -6.12 0.76
CA LEU A 109 -15.32 -6.03 -0.63
C LEU A 109 -13.92 -6.65 -0.75
N TYR A 110 -13.68 -7.36 -1.84
CA TYR A 110 -12.35 -7.85 -2.18
C TYR A 110 -11.81 -7.06 -3.37
N VAL A 111 -10.69 -6.38 -3.16
CA VAL A 111 -9.98 -5.64 -4.19
C VAL A 111 -8.84 -6.51 -4.69
N GLU A 112 -8.89 -6.87 -5.96
CA GLU A 112 -7.82 -7.59 -6.64
C GLU A 112 -7.13 -6.63 -7.60
N SER A 113 -5.82 -6.48 -7.45
CA SER A 113 -5.00 -5.69 -8.35
C SER A 113 -3.95 -6.58 -9.00
N VAL A 114 -3.92 -6.57 -10.32
CA VAL A 114 -3.03 -7.37 -11.16
C VAL A 114 -2.03 -6.44 -11.79
N GLY A 115 -0.77 -6.54 -11.39
CA GLY A 115 0.36 -5.83 -11.98
C GLY A 115 1.04 -6.67 -13.05
N ARG A 116 1.48 -6.00 -14.12
CA ARG A 116 2.06 -6.61 -15.31
C ARG A 116 3.28 -5.82 -15.73
N THR A 117 4.38 -6.50 -16.01
CA THR A 117 5.50 -5.90 -16.74
C THR A 117 5.54 -6.45 -18.17
N PRO A 118 5.82 -5.60 -19.17
CA PRO A 118 5.94 -6.04 -20.54
C PRO A 118 7.05 -7.09 -20.67
N PRO A 119 6.93 -7.99 -21.64
CA PRO A 119 7.84 -9.10 -21.76
C PRO A 119 9.21 -8.60 -22.21
N THR A 120 10.15 -8.51 -21.27
CA THR A 120 11.60 -8.42 -21.56
C THR A 120 12.22 -9.79 -21.92
N GLY A 121 11.37 -10.81 -22.13
CA GLY A 121 11.72 -12.20 -22.39
C GLY A 121 10.50 -13.04 -22.85
N PRO A 122 10.54 -14.39 -22.76
CA PRO A 122 9.54 -15.27 -23.39
C PRO A 122 8.16 -15.30 -22.71
N ALA A 123 7.93 -14.57 -21.61
CA ALA A 123 6.66 -14.55 -20.92
C ALA A 123 6.42 -13.23 -20.18
N ASP A 124 5.18 -12.76 -20.22
CA ASP A 124 4.68 -11.69 -19.37
C ASP A 124 4.84 -12.06 -17.90
N ARG A 125 5.28 -11.11 -17.07
CA ARG A 125 5.27 -11.28 -15.62
C ARG A 125 4.04 -10.64 -15.05
N VAL A 126 3.25 -11.44 -14.35
CA VAL A 126 1.99 -11.04 -13.75
C VAL A 126 2.06 -11.33 -12.27
N THR A 127 1.78 -10.32 -11.45
CA THR A 127 1.67 -10.45 -10.00
C THR A 127 0.32 -9.92 -9.56
N THR A 128 -0.31 -10.58 -8.59
CA THR A 128 -1.62 -10.20 -8.08
C THR A 128 -1.52 -9.90 -6.60
N VAL A 129 -2.11 -8.78 -6.18
CA VAL A 129 -2.26 -8.39 -4.78
C VAL A 129 -3.76 -8.29 -4.47
N GLY A 130 -4.17 -8.85 -3.33
CA GLY A 130 -5.55 -8.88 -2.89
C GLY A 130 -5.73 -8.24 -1.52
N TYR A 131 -6.71 -7.36 -1.39
CA TYR A 131 -7.12 -6.78 -0.11
C TYR A 131 -8.59 -7.09 0.18
N MET A 132 -8.89 -7.44 1.43
CA MET A 132 -10.25 -7.55 1.91
C MET A 132 -10.57 -6.34 2.78
N ILE A 133 -11.59 -5.58 2.40
CA ILE A 133 -11.98 -4.35 3.07
C ILE A 133 -13.44 -4.41 3.46
N LYS A 134 -13.81 -3.67 4.52
CA LYS A 134 -15.21 -3.56 4.93
C LYS A 134 -15.96 -2.66 3.96
N ALA A 135 -17.05 -3.16 3.39
CA ALA A 135 -17.93 -2.36 2.56
C ALA A 135 -18.47 -1.19 3.40
N ASN A 136 -18.38 0.04 2.88
CA ASN A 136 -18.80 1.27 3.57
C ASN A 136 -18.03 1.61 4.87
N GLY A 137 -16.92 0.92 5.17
CA GLY A 137 -16.02 1.28 6.25
C GLY A 137 -14.93 2.21 5.73
N GLY A 138 -15.08 3.52 5.93
CA GLY A 138 -14.01 4.50 5.69
C GLY A 138 -12.83 4.21 6.61
N ALA A 139 -11.92 3.33 6.17
CA ALA A 139 -10.84 2.82 7.01
C ALA A 139 -9.70 3.83 7.29
N LEU A 140 -9.78 5.05 6.73
CA LEU A 140 -8.74 6.09 6.87
C LEU A 140 -9.29 7.53 7.03
N ASP A 141 -10.58 7.73 7.31
CA ASP A 141 -11.17 9.09 7.33
C ASP A 141 -10.95 9.86 8.63
N TYR A 142 -10.35 9.23 9.65
CA TYR A 142 -10.18 9.81 10.98
C TYR A 142 -8.70 9.91 11.35
N ALA A 143 -8.26 11.11 11.72
CA ALA A 143 -6.94 11.37 12.31
C ALA A 143 -6.83 10.75 13.70
N ALA A 144 -7.94 10.67 14.43
CA ALA A 144 -8.07 9.92 15.67
C ALA A 144 -9.50 9.43 15.82
N ALA A 145 -9.68 8.17 16.24
CA ALA A 145 -10.99 7.63 16.57
C ALA A 145 -10.86 6.82 17.87
N VAL A 146 -11.66 7.16 18.87
CA VAL A 146 -11.62 6.51 20.19
C VAL A 146 -13.02 6.09 20.64
N THR A 147 -13.09 5.06 21.49
CA THR A 147 -14.33 4.68 22.16
C THR A 147 -14.68 5.62 23.32
N GLY A 148 -13.67 6.20 23.97
CA GLY A 148 -13.81 7.13 25.10
C GLY A 148 -13.77 8.60 24.69
N GLU A 149 -13.21 9.45 25.55
CA GLU A 149 -13.10 10.90 25.32
C GLU A 149 -11.80 11.28 24.59
N ILE A 150 -11.82 12.38 23.85
CA ILE A 150 -10.63 13.04 23.30
C ILE A 150 -10.43 14.37 24.00
N GLU A 151 -9.20 14.64 24.45
CA GLU A 151 -8.83 15.92 25.03
C GLU A 151 -7.52 16.43 24.41
N LEU A 152 -7.60 17.60 23.79
CA LEU A 152 -6.47 18.32 23.19
C LEU A 152 -6.12 19.51 24.08
N LYS A 153 -4.91 19.51 24.64
CA LYS A 153 -4.42 20.53 25.59
C LYS A 153 -3.25 21.31 25.03
N ASN A 154 -3.00 22.49 25.58
CA ASN A 154 -1.73 23.21 25.47
C ASN A 154 -1.24 23.40 24.01
N GLY A 155 -2.10 23.86 23.13
CA GLY A 155 -1.76 24.14 21.73
C GLY A 155 -1.59 22.89 20.87
N SER A 156 -2.23 21.78 21.24
CA SER A 156 -2.17 20.55 20.46
C SER A 156 -2.78 20.74 19.08
N VAL A 157 -2.13 20.17 18.07
CA VAL A 157 -2.53 20.31 16.67
C VAL A 157 -2.85 18.95 16.08
N VAL A 158 -4.02 18.84 15.45
CA VAL A 158 -4.39 17.69 14.62
C VAL A 158 -4.57 18.18 13.19
N GLU A 159 -3.69 17.74 12.31
CA GLU A 159 -3.68 18.12 10.90
C GLU A 159 -3.26 16.94 10.02
N SER A 160 -3.75 16.92 8.78
CA SER A 160 -3.30 15.98 7.75
C SER A 160 -2.31 16.72 6.87
N ARG A 161 -1.22 16.06 6.47
CA ARG A 161 -0.15 16.64 5.67
C ARG A 161 0.07 15.84 4.40
N ASP A 162 0.35 16.54 3.32
CA ASP A 162 0.79 15.91 2.08
C ASP A 162 2.18 15.29 2.30
N PRO A 163 2.36 13.97 2.11
CA PRO A 163 3.64 13.31 2.35
C PRO A 163 4.75 13.76 1.38
N SER A 164 4.41 14.38 0.25
CA SER A 164 5.37 14.82 -0.76
C SER A 164 5.87 16.25 -0.55
N THR A 165 5.04 17.12 0.01
CA THR A 165 5.33 18.55 0.17
C THR A 165 5.39 19.01 1.62
N ASP A 166 5.00 18.16 2.57
CA ASP A 166 4.79 18.49 3.98
C ASP A 166 3.78 19.64 4.21
N ALA A 167 3.01 19.98 3.18
CA ALA A 167 1.99 21.02 3.27
C ALA A 167 0.79 20.51 4.08
N VAL A 168 0.26 21.37 4.97
CA VAL A 168 -0.98 21.08 5.69
C VAL A 168 -2.13 21.04 4.70
N LEU A 169 -2.79 19.89 4.62
CA LEU A 169 -4.01 19.72 3.83
C LEU A 169 -5.15 20.44 4.56
N PRO A 170 -5.81 21.40 3.91
CA PRO A 170 -6.86 22.16 4.54
C PRO A 170 -8.04 21.24 4.84
N ALA A 171 -8.54 21.30 6.07
CA ALA A 171 -9.80 20.69 6.47
C ALA A 171 -9.88 19.14 6.33
N ALA A 172 -8.74 18.46 6.27
CA ALA A 172 -8.67 17.02 6.01
C ALA A 172 -8.57 16.14 7.27
N ALA A 173 -8.34 16.72 8.46
CA ALA A 173 -8.20 15.97 9.70
C ALA A 173 -9.52 15.88 10.48
N THR A 174 -10.04 14.67 10.67
CA THR A 174 -11.24 14.45 11.49
C THR A 174 -10.89 13.69 12.77
N ILE A 175 -11.29 14.21 13.93
CA ILE A 175 -11.24 13.45 15.19
C ILE A 175 -12.64 12.97 15.57
N VAL A 176 -12.71 11.74 16.11
CA VAL A 176 -13.93 11.07 16.48
C VAL A 176 -13.86 10.49 17.88
N SER A 177 -14.91 10.75 18.66
CA SER A 177 -15.20 10.04 19.89
C SER A 177 -16.51 9.29 19.71
N ASN A 178 -16.57 8.00 20.05
CA ASN A 178 -17.83 7.26 20.12
C ASN A 178 -18.56 7.44 21.46
N ALA A 179 -17.98 8.17 22.41
CA ALA A 179 -18.62 8.42 23.69
C ALA A 179 -19.90 9.26 23.51
N VAL A 180 -20.86 9.03 24.39
CA VAL A 180 -22.14 9.74 24.43
C VAL A 180 -22.15 10.58 25.70
N GLY A 181 -22.38 11.89 25.57
CA GLY A 181 -22.41 12.81 26.70
C GLY A 181 -21.84 14.18 26.36
N ASP A 182 -21.75 15.03 27.37
CA ASP A 182 -21.15 16.35 27.26
C ASP A 182 -19.61 16.26 27.35
N ASN A 183 -18.92 17.17 26.66
CA ASN A 183 -17.46 17.26 26.65
C ASN A 183 -16.72 15.97 26.27
N THR A 184 -17.30 15.17 25.37
CA THR A 184 -16.66 13.96 24.81
C THR A 184 -15.44 14.29 23.95
N ILE A 185 -15.44 15.47 23.33
CA ILE A 185 -14.27 16.06 22.69
C ILE A 185 -14.00 17.42 23.33
N LYS A 186 -12.82 17.60 23.92
CA LYS A 186 -12.37 18.84 24.56
C LYS A 186 -11.20 19.43 23.79
N LEU A 187 -11.37 20.63 23.26
CA LEU A 187 -10.31 21.42 22.62
C LEU A 187 -9.99 22.59 23.55
N ASP A 188 -8.79 22.61 24.11
CA ASP A 188 -8.39 23.63 25.08
C ASP A 188 -7.10 24.36 24.66
N THR A 189 -6.95 25.60 25.12
CA THR A 189 -5.78 26.47 25.03
C THR A 189 -5.09 26.41 23.67
N ASN A 190 -5.61 27.18 22.70
CA ASN A 190 -5.07 27.31 21.34
C ASN A 190 -4.92 25.99 20.56
N SER A 191 -5.58 24.91 20.98
CA SER A 191 -5.56 23.64 20.24
C SER A 191 -6.37 23.77 18.94
N ARG A 192 -5.90 23.14 17.86
CA ARG A 192 -6.56 23.22 16.55
C ARG A 192 -6.75 21.87 15.90
N VAL A 193 -7.90 21.71 15.26
CA VAL A 193 -8.18 20.60 14.34
C VAL A 193 -8.37 21.19 12.95
N SER A 194 -7.44 20.88 12.03
CA SER A 194 -7.53 21.27 10.62
C SER A 194 -8.53 20.36 9.89
N GLY A 195 -9.79 20.42 10.29
CA GLY A 195 -10.91 19.62 9.80
C GLY A 195 -12.05 19.57 10.82
N MET A 196 -12.59 18.40 11.12
CA MET A 196 -13.79 18.24 11.95
C MET A 196 -13.50 17.61 13.31
N ALA A 197 -14.29 18.00 14.32
CA ALA A 197 -14.39 17.28 15.58
C ALA A 197 -15.80 16.71 15.72
N ARG A 198 -15.93 15.38 15.69
CA ARG A 198 -17.23 14.72 15.60
C ARG A 198 -17.49 13.83 16.83
N PRO A 199 -18.44 14.21 17.70
CA PRO A 199 -18.84 13.37 18.82
C PRO A 199 -19.71 12.20 18.35
N GLY A 200 -19.94 11.25 19.24
CA GLY A 200 -20.61 9.99 18.93
C GLY A 200 -22.07 10.17 18.52
N PRO A 201 -22.70 9.11 17.98
CA PRO A 201 -24.11 9.15 17.63
C PRO A 201 -24.98 9.45 18.86
N GLY A 202 -25.90 10.41 18.72
CA GLY A 202 -26.79 10.83 19.79
C GLY A 202 -26.16 11.75 20.83
N ALA A 203 -24.94 12.24 20.61
CA ALA A 203 -24.30 13.18 21.51
C ALA A 203 -25.03 14.54 21.54
N GLY A 204 -25.12 15.13 22.73
CA GLY A 204 -25.83 16.40 22.97
C GLY A 204 -25.12 17.61 22.35
N PRO A 205 -25.77 18.80 22.38
CA PRO A 205 -25.21 20.02 21.81
C PRO A 205 -23.88 20.46 22.46
N ASN A 206 -23.60 20.01 23.69
CA ASN A 206 -22.37 20.33 24.44
C ASN A 206 -21.33 19.19 24.37
N ALA A 207 -21.48 18.25 23.44
CA ALA A 207 -20.57 17.12 23.31
C ALA A 207 -19.16 17.53 22.87
N VAL A 208 -19.02 18.64 22.13
CA VAL A 208 -17.72 19.25 21.83
C VAL A 208 -17.57 20.53 22.63
N SER A 209 -16.53 20.57 23.46
CA SER A 209 -16.15 21.74 24.25
C SER A 209 -14.96 22.43 23.60
N VAL A 210 -15.11 23.71 23.30
CA VAL A 210 -14.09 24.53 22.64
C VAL A 210 -13.76 25.70 23.55
N LEU A 211 -12.54 25.72 24.07
CA LEU A 211 -12.08 26.66 25.08
C LEU A 211 -10.87 27.46 24.58
N ASN A 212 -10.69 28.67 25.11
CA ASN A 212 -9.43 29.42 25.06
C ASN A 212 -8.77 29.47 23.66
N GLY A 213 -9.48 29.99 22.66
CA GLY A 213 -8.93 30.19 21.31
C GLY A 213 -8.75 28.91 20.48
N ALA A 214 -9.21 27.75 20.98
CA ALA A 214 -9.20 26.51 20.23
C ALA A 214 -10.26 26.52 19.11
N ASN A 215 -10.06 25.70 18.07
CA ASN A 215 -11.04 25.56 16.99
C ASN A 215 -10.96 24.23 16.23
N ALA A 216 -12.03 23.91 15.51
CA ALA A 216 -12.04 22.96 14.42
C ALA A 216 -12.54 23.68 13.16
N THR A 217 -11.85 23.47 12.04
CA THR A 217 -12.04 24.27 10.82
C THR A 217 -13.39 24.05 10.13
N LEU A 218 -13.92 22.83 10.17
CA LEU A 218 -15.17 22.44 9.50
C LEU A 218 -16.36 22.26 10.47
N GLY A 219 -16.14 22.47 11.77
CA GLY A 219 -17.20 22.45 12.78
C GLY A 219 -17.41 21.11 13.49
N TYR A 220 -18.60 21.00 14.10
CA TYR A 220 -18.90 20.10 15.22
C TYR A 220 -20.23 19.38 15.01
N ALA A 221 -20.25 18.38 14.12
CA ALA A 221 -21.46 17.62 13.83
C ALA A 221 -21.35 16.19 14.38
N PRO A 222 -22.34 15.71 15.15
CA PRO A 222 -22.37 14.33 15.60
C PRO A 222 -22.29 13.33 14.44
N LEU A 223 -21.80 12.14 14.74
CA LEU A 223 -21.82 11.04 13.79
C LEU A 223 -23.24 10.46 13.65
N PRO A 224 -23.62 9.99 12.45
CA PRO A 224 -24.87 9.26 12.26
C PRO A 224 -24.83 7.86 12.89
N SER A 225 -23.64 7.28 13.07
CA SER A 225 -23.40 5.96 13.66
C SER A 225 -22.00 5.87 14.27
N SER A 226 -21.78 4.93 15.19
CA SER A 226 -20.48 4.74 15.85
C SER A 226 -19.43 4.21 14.87
N VAL A 227 -18.17 4.62 15.08
CA VAL A 227 -17.04 4.10 14.33
C VAL A 227 -16.61 2.75 14.93
N PRO A 228 -16.52 1.66 14.14
CA PRO A 228 -16.06 0.38 14.64
C PRO A 228 -14.58 0.47 15.01
N LEU A 229 -14.27 0.28 16.29
CA LEU A 229 -12.91 0.25 16.84
C LEU A 229 -12.71 -1.11 17.51
N ASP A 230 -12.21 -2.08 16.74
CA ASP A 230 -11.92 -3.41 17.26
C ASP A 230 -10.60 -3.35 18.05
N PRO A 231 -10.57 -3.73 19.33
CA PRO A 231 -9.34 -3.73 20.11
C PRO A 231 -8.35 -4.74 19.53
N VAL A 232 -7.12 -4.28 19.30
CA VAL A 232 -6.02 -5.17 18.92
C VAL A 232 -5.59 -5.93 20.16
N SER A 233 -5.93 -7.21 20.25
CA SER A 233 -5.37 -8.08 21.29
C SER A 233 -3.88 -8.26 21.03
N PRO A 234 -2.99 -7.96 21.99
CA PRO A 234 -1.59 -8.31 21.85
C PRO A 234 -1.45 -9.83 21.72
N PRO A 235 -0.43 -10.33 20.98
CA PRO A 235 -0.15 -11.76 20.97
C PRO A 235 0.07 -12.22 22.42
N ASN A 236 -0.64 -13.28 22.82
CA ASN A 236 -0.46 -13.87 24.14
C ASN A 236 1.03 -14.19 24.35
N PRO A 237 1.61 -13.86 25.52
CA PRO A 237 3.00 -14.15 25.84
C PRO A 237 3.30 -15.65 25.83
#